data_AF-A0A6N9TEA6-F1
#
_entry.id   AF-A0A6N9TEA6-F1
#
_cell.length_a   1.000
_cell.length_b   1.000
_cell.length_c   1.000
_cell.angle_alpha   90.00
_cell.angle_beta   90.00
_cell.angle_gamma   90.00
#
_symmetry.space_group_name_H-M   'P 1'
#
loop_
_entity.id
_entity.type
_entity.pdbx_description
1 polymer ?
#
loop_
_entity_poly.entity_id
_entity_poly.type
_entity_poly.pdbx_seq_one_letter_code
_entity_poly.pdbx_strand_id
1 'polypeptide(L)'
;MRITIMLLACLFLSACDQGAKSPRGFSLPEGDIEQGKTVFENYGCNDCHTVAGEKAASDARYLISHPIPLGGSNGRIKTYGELVTSIINPSHKLTPRRPASFTSEDGVSFMRIINDELTVSELIDLVSYLQPKYKVMPYRTTDYRLYQLRIPEKMAENND
;
A
#
# COMPACT_ATOMS: atom_id res chain seq x y z
N MET A 1 20.97 15.65 34.60
CA MET A 1 20.11 14.46 34.78
C MET A 1 18.95 14.40 33.78
N ARG A 2 18.08 15.42 33.68
CA ARG A 2 16.96 15.43 32.69
C ARG A 2 17.41 15.41 31.22
N ILE A 3 18.43 16.20 30.87
CA ILE A 3 18.97 16.28 29.50
C ILE A 3 19.67 14.98 29.09
N THR A 4 20.43 14.38 30.01
CA THR A 4 21.05 13.06 29.82
C THR A 4 20.03 11.94 29.62
N ILE A 5 18.90 11.98 30.34
CA ILE A 5 17.80 11.02 30.15
C ILE A 5 17.11 11.23 28.79
N MET A 6 16.90 12.47 28.34
CA MET A 6 16.37 12.76 27.00
C MET A 6 17.31 12.28 25.89
N LEU A 7 18.62 12.54 25.99
CA LEU A 7 19.60 12.08 25.00
C LEU A 7 19.66 10.56 24.93
N LEU A 8 19.62 9.88 26.07
CA LEU A 8 19.60 8.41 26.13
C LEU A 8 18.32 7.85 25.49
N ALA A 9 17.15 8.47 25.74
CA ALA A 9 15.89 8.06 25.14
C ALA A 9 15.88 8.24 23.60
N CYS A 10 16.47 9.31 23.07
CA CYS A 10 16.60 9.52 21.62
C CYS A 10 17.47 8.46 20.93
N LEU A 11 18.55 8.01 21.57
CA LEU A 11 19.41 6.94 21.07
C LEU A 11 18.63 5.62 20.90
N PHE A 12 17.81 5.24 21.89
CA PHE A 12 17.00 4.02 21.81
C PHE A 12 15.94 4.05 20.71
N LEU A 13 15.42 5.22 20.33
CA LEU A 13 14.39 5.35 19.29
C LEU A 13 14.93 5.14 17.86
N SER A 14 16.23 5.35 17.64
CA SER A 14 16.85 5.24 16.31
C SER A 14 17.20 3.79 15.90
N ALA A 15 17.11 2.83 16.82
CA ALA A 15 17.50 1.43 16.59
C ALA A 15 16.38 0.56 15.97
N CYS A 16 15.11 0.97 16.06
CA CYS A 16 13.95 0.12 15.78
C CYS A 16 13.80 -0.36 14.32
N ASP A 17 14.61 0.15 13.39
CA ASP A 17 14.46 -0.16 11.97
C ASP A 17 15.84 -0.35 11.28
N GLN A 18 16.95 -0.50 12.02
CA GLN A 18 18.29 -0.72 11.41
C GLN A 18 18.68 -2.21 11.30
N GLY A 19 17.76 -3.13 11.59
CA GLY A 19 18.04 -4.57 11.53
C GLY A 19 18.08 -5.13 10.10
N ALA A 20 18.56 -6.38 9.98
CA ALA A 20 18.70 -7.09 8.70
C ALA A 20 17.40 -7.25 7.88
N LYS A 21 16.23 -7.00 8.49
CA LYS A 21 14.91 -7.06 7.85
C LYS A 21 14.35 -5.67 7.49
N SER A 22 15.14 -4.61 7.64
CA SER A 22 14.70 -3.25 7.32
C SER A 22 14.48 -3.08 5.82
N PRO A 23 13.42 -2.39 5.39
CA PRO A 23 13.27 -1.97 3.99
C PRO A 23 14.12 -0.75 3.63
N ARG A 24 14.88 -0.16 4.58
CA ARG A 24 15.68 1.04 4.31
C ARG A 24 16.78 0.75 3.30
N GLY A 25 16.91 1.62 2.30
CA GLY A 25 17.85 1.46 1.20
C GLY A 25 17.41 0.47 0.13
N PHE A 26 16.23 -0.15 0.25
CA PHE A 26 15.70 -1.02 -0.79
C PHE A 26 15.32 -0.21 -2.02
N SER A 27 15.91 -0.57 -3.16
CA SER A 27 15.59 -0.03 -4.47
C SER A 27 15.63 -1.14 -5.51
N LEU A 28 14.76 -1.05 -6.50
CA LEU A 28 14.84 -1.86 -7.71
C LEU A 28 15.50 -1.02 -8.82
N PRO A 29 16.18 -1.66 -9.80
CA PRO A 29 16.51 -0.97 -11.04
C PRO A 29 15.22 -0.58 -11.78
N GLU A 30 15.36 0.26 -12.81
CA GLU A 30 14.25 0.53 -13.72
C GLU A 30 13.84 -0.76 -14.44
N GLY A 31 12.53 -0.98 -14.54
CA GLY A 31 11.93 -2.08 -15.28
C GLY A 31 11.03 -1.57 -16.41
N ASP A 32 10.55 -2.50 -17.21
CA ASP A 32 9.67 -2.23 -18.35
C ASP A 32 8.19 -2.38 -17.93
N ILE A 33 7.42 -1.31 -18.15
CA ILE A 33 6.00 -1.24 -17.78
C ILE A 33 5.14 -2.19 -18.63
N GLU A 34 5.43 -2.32 -19.93
CA GLU A 34 4.66 -3.15 -20.85
C GLU A 34 4.97 -4.63 -20.60
N GLN A 35 6.22 -4.97 -20.32
CA GLN A 35 6.60 -6.31 -19.86
C GLN A 35 5.95 -6.62 -18.52
N GLY A 36 5.89 -5.65 -17.59
CA GLY A 36 5.25 -5.83 -16.29
C GLY A 36 3.76 -6.12 -16.40
N LYS A 37 3.07 -5.47 -17.35
CA LYS A 37 1.68 -5.77 -17.67
C LYS A 37 1.54 -7.19 -18.25
N THR A 38 2.44 -7.57 -19.14
CA THR A 38 2.47 -8.92 -19.72
C THR A 38 2.68 -9.98 -18.64
N VAL A 39 3.56 -9.74 -17.66
CA VAL A 39 3.75 -10.61 -16.49
C VAL A 39 2.47 -10.66 -15.65
N PHE A 40 1.81 -9.53 -15.41
CA PHE A 40 0.55 -9.48 -14.65
C PHE A 40 -0.51 -10.42 -15.25
N GLU A 41 -0.63 -10.42 -16.58
CA GLU A 41 -1.58 -11.28 -17.31
C GLU A 41 -1.10 -12.74 -17.38
N ASN A 42 0.18 -12.99 -17.70
CA ASN A 42 0.73 -14.35 -17.85
C ASN A 42 0.68 -15.18 -16.57
N TYR A 43 0.86 -14.54 -15.41
CA TYR A 43 0.77 -15.20 -14.11
C TYR A 43 -0.66 -15.22 -13.54
N GLY A 44 -1.66 -14.76 -14.31
CA GLY A 44 -3.07 -14.77 -13.91
C GLY A 44 -3.39 -13.82 -12.76
N CYS A 45 -2.63 -12.74 -12.58
CA CYS A 45 -2.90 -11.78 -11.50
C CYS A 45 -4.29 -11.16 -11.66
N ASN A 46 -4.71 -10.95 -12.92
CA ASN A 46 -6.02 -10.42 -13.31
C ASN A 46 -7.19 -11.38 -13.02
N ASP A 47 -6.95 -12.63 -12.68
CA ASP A 47 -8.00 -13.59 -12.30
C ASP A 47 -8.63 -13.23 -10.95
N CYS A 48 -7.88 -12.52 -10.11
CA CYS A 48 -8.32 -12.07 -8.79
C CYS A 48 -8.22 -10.56 -8.62
N HIS A 49 -7.33 -9.88 -9.35
CA HIS A 49 -7.05 -8.46 -9.18
C HIS A 49 -7.61 -7.58 -10.29
N THR A 50 -8.03 -6.38 -9.90
CA THR A 50 -8.29 -5.27 -10.82
C THR A 50 -7.22 -4.20 -10.65
N VAL A 51 -6.96 -3.41 -11.69
CA VAL A 51 -5.95 -2.35 -11.64
C VAL A 51 -6.61 -0.99 -11.76
N ALA A 52 -6.37 -0.11 -10.79
CA ALA A 52 -6.93 1.23 -10.76
C ALA A 52 -6.54 2.03 -12.02
N GLY A 53 -7.54 2.63 -12.66
CA GLY A 53 -7.36 3.39 -13.90
C GLY A 53 -7.40 2.52 -15.17
N GLU A 54 -7.53 1.20 -15.03
CA GLU A 54 -7.69 0.28 -16.16
C GLU A 54 -9.09 -0.32 -16.15
N LYS A 55 -9.65 -0.53 -17.34
CA LYS A 55 -10.92 -1.23 -17.49
C LYS A 55 -10.63 -2.72 -17.58
N ALA A 56 -11.35 -3.51 -16.78
CA ALA A 56 -11.37 -4.95 -16.97
C ALA A 56 -11.87 -5.30 -18.38
N ALA A 57 -11.45 -6.44 -18.90
CA ALA A 57 -12.03 -7.01 -20.11
C ALA A 57 -13.56 -7.18 -19.91
N SER A 58 -14.34 -6.91 -20.95
CA SER A 58 -15.80 -6.96 -20.89
C SER A 58 -16.36 -8.32 -20.52
N ASP A 59 -15.59 -9.38 -20.78
CA ASP A 59 -15.87 -10.78 -20.52
C ASP A 59 -15.02 -11.35 -19.37
N ALA A 60 -14.35 -10.50 -18.59
CA ALA A 60 -13.52 -10.93 -17.47
C ALA A 60 -14.31 -11.78 -16.47
N ARG A 61 -13.80 -12.98 -16.19
CA ARG A 61 -14.34 -13.89 -15.18
C ARG A 61 -13.33 -14.05 -14.06
N TYR A 62 -13.68 -13.54 -12.89
CA TYR A 62 -12.82 -13.61 -11.72
C TYR A 62 -13.03 -14.90 -10.95
N LEU A 63 -11.95 -15.42 -10.35
CA LEU A 63 -12.00 -16.61 -9.48
C LEU A 63 -12.65 -16.33 -8.12
N ILE A 64 -12.80 -15.05 -7.77
CA ILE A 64 -13.40 -14.59 -6.52
C ILE A 64 -14.59 -13.66 -6.79
N SER A 65 -15.56 -13.66 -5.88
CA SER A 65 -16.81 -12.89 -6.03
C SER A 65 -16.60 -11.37 -6.09
N HIS A 66 -15.55 -10.88 -5.43
CA HIS A 66 -15.19 -9.47 -5.39
C HIS A 66 -13.70 -9.34 -5.72
N PRO A 67 -13.35 -8.89 -6.93
CA PRO A 67 -11.95 -8.69 -7.32
C PRO A 67 -11.25 -7.72 -6.39
N ILE A 68 -9.97 -7.98 -6.11
CA ILE A 68 -9.17 -7.17 -5.19
C ILE A 68 -8.55 -6.01 -5.99
N PRO A 69 -8.90 -4.74 -5.71
CA PRO A 69 -8.33 -3.62 -6.43
C PRO A 69 -6.88 -3.37 -6.03
N LEU A 70 -6.02 -3.21 -7.03
CA LEU A 70 -4.64 -2.76 -6.93
C LEU A 70 -4.54 -1.31 -7.40
N GLY A 71 -3.61 -0.57 -6.80
CA GLY A 71 -3.46 0.87 -7.04
C GLY A 71 -4.48 1.71 -6.28
N GLY A 72 -4.78 2.88 -6.84
CA GLY A 72 -5.71 3.85 -6.28
C GLY A 72 -5.07 4.86 -5.34
N SER A 73 -5.93 5.67 -4.75
CA SER A 73 -5.54 6.79 -3.90
C SER A 73 -5.42 6.36 -2.44
N ASN A 74 -4.22 6.51 -1.85
CA ASN A 74 -3.97 6.21 -0.45
C ASN A 74 -3.30 7.41 0.24
N GLY A 75 -3.44 7.51 1.56
CA GLY A 75 -2.80 8.58 2.35
C GLY A 75 -1.27 8.40 2.54
N ARG A 76 -0.66 7.44 1.86
CA ARG A 76 0.77 7.10 1.98
C ARG A 76 1.32 6.65 0.63
N ILE A 77 2.61 6.92 0.39
CA ILE A 77 3.34 6.39 -0.77
C ILE A 77 3.38 4.86 -0.65
N LYS A 78 3.07 4.17 -1.75
CA LYS A 78 3.32 2.73 -1.88
C LYS A 78 4.74 2.53 -2.39
N THR A 79 5.60 1.92 -1.57
CA THR A 79 7.02 1.73 -1.91
C THR A 79 7.25 0.43 -2.69
N TYR A 80 8.38 0.33 -3.41
CA TYR A 80 8.76 -0.91 -4.08
C TYR A 80 8.90 -2.08 -3.10
N GLY A 81 9.53 -1.87 -1.95
CA GLY A 81 9.66 -2.93 -0.93
C GLY A 81 8.31 -3.44 -0.45
N GLU A 82 7.31 -2.57 -0.31
CA GLU A 82 5.95 -3.00 0.01
C GLU A 82 5.29 -3.78 -1.11
N LEU A 83 5.44 -3.37 -2.37
CA LEU A 83 4.88 -4.09 -3.53
C LEU A 83 5.51 -5.48 -3.67
N VAL A 84 6.84 -5.54 -3.66
CA VAL A 84 7.61 -6.78 -3.70
C VAL A 84 7.14 -7.72 -2.58
N THR A 85 7.08 -7.22 -1.34
CA THR A 85 6.64 -8.02 -0.20
C THR A 85 5.21 -8.54 -0.39
N SER A 86 4.29 -7.72 -0.92
CA SER A 86 2.92 -8.14 -1.20
C SER A 86 2.82 -9.21 -2.29
N ILE A 87 3.74 -9.22 -3.27
CA ILE A 87 3.76 -10.21 -4.35
C ILE A 87 4.37 -11.53 -3.87
N ILE A 88 5.55 -11.49 -3.23
CA ILE A 88 6.30 -12.72 -2.89
C ILE A 88 5.95 -13.28 -1.51
N ASN A 89 5.18 -12.54 -0.71
CA ASN A 89 4.73 -12.94 0.62
C ASN A 89 3.29 -12.44 0.88
N PRO A 90 2.29 -12.97 0.15
CA PRO A 90 0.93 -12.42 0.14
C PRO A 90 0.21 -12.49 1.50
N SER A 91 0.63 -13.39 2.39
CA SER A 91 0.09 -13.50 3.75
C SER A 91 0.70 -12.50 4.76
N HIS A 92 1.78 -11.78 4.42
CA HIS A 92 2.54 -10.99 5.38
C HIS A 92 1.80 -9.77 5.95
N LYS A 93 1.03 -9.07 5.12
CA LYS A 93 0.35 -7.81 5.50
C LYS A 93 -1.15 -7.94 5.47
N LEU A 94 -1.61 -8.95 6.20
CA LEU A 94 -3.02 -9.19 6.37
C LEU A 94 -3.62 -8.57 7.66
N THR A 95 -4.37 -7.43 7.57
CA THR A 95 -5.44 -7.05 8.52
C THR A 95 -6.37 -8.20 8.99
N PRO A 96 -6.68 -8.33 10.30
CA PRO A 96 -7.45 -9.47 10.83
C PRO A 96 -8.90 -9.63 10.36
N ARG A 97 -9.54 -8.57 9.82
CA ARG A 97 -10.97 -8.57 9.45
C ARG A 97 -11.19 -8.76 7.94
N ARG A 98 -10.51 -9.72 7.32
CA ARG A 98 -10.68 -9.97 5.89
C ARG A 98 -11.92 -10.82 5.60
N PRO A 99 -12.58 -10.57 4.46
CA PRO A 99 -13.55 -11.50 3.92
C PRO A 99 -12.94 -12.89 3.72
N ALA A 100 -13.68 -13.93 4.09
CA ALA A 100 -13.31 -15.33 3.86
C ALA A 100 -13.17 -15.69 2.36
N SER A 101 -13.50 -14.77 1.44
CA SER A 101 -13.42 -15.00 0.01
C SER A 101 -11.99 -15.00 -0.55
N PHE A 102 -10.98 -14.57 0.20
CA PHE A 102 -9.57 -14.56 -0.25
C PHE A 102 -8.55 -14.92 0.84
N THR A 103 -9.01 -15.40 2.00
CA THR A 103 -8.15 -15.91 3.08
C THR A 103 -8.75 -17.16 3.72
N SER A 104 -7.90 -18.09 4.16
CA SER A 104 -8.29 -19.26 4.96
C SER A 104 -8.76 -18.87 6.37
N GLU A 105 -9.32 -19.83 7.11
CA GLU A 105 -9.67 -19.65 8.54
C GLU A 105 -8.46 -19.25 9.39
N ASP A 106 -7.27 -19.77 9.06
CA ASP A 106 -6.00 -19.43 9.71
C ASP A 106 -5.40 -18.08 9.23
N GLY A 107 -6.11 -17.35 8.36
CA GLY A 107 -5.68 -16.04 7.87
C GLY A 107 -4.61 -16.10 6.78
N VAL A 108 -4.41 -17.23 6.12
CA VAL A 108 -3.48 -17.39 4.99
C VAL A 108 -4.14 -16.90 3.70
N SER A 109 -3.44 -16.13 2.88
CA SER A 109 -3.97 -15.68 1.59
C SER A 109 -4.19 -16.85 0.63
N PHE A 110 -5.28 -16.81 -0.15
CA PHE A 110 -5.47 -17.71 -1.30
C PHE A 110 -4.70 -17.28 -2.56
N MET A 111 -4.02 -16.13 -2.53
CA MET A 111 -3.11 -15.75 -3.61
C MET A 111 -2.01 -16.81 -3.74
N ARG A 112 -1.86 -17.34 -4.96
CA ARG A 112 -0.85 -18.35 -5.28
C ARG A 112 0.55 -17.82 -4.97
N ILE A 113 1.39 -18.67 -4.36
CA ILE A 113 2.82 -18.41 -4.26
C ILE A 113 3.46 -18.72 -5.61
N ILE A 114 4.05 -17.70 -6.24
CA ILE A 114 4.69 -17.80 -7.56
C ILE A 114 6.22 -17.63 -7.49
N ASN A 115 6.80 -17.71 -6.29
CA ASN A 115 8.21 -17.38 -6.04
C ASN A 115 9.20 -18.27 -6.81
N ASP A 116 8.82 -19.51 -7.10
CA ASP A 116 9.66 -20.47 -7.80
C ASP A 116 9.52 -20.39 -9.33
N GLU A 117 8.57 -19.58 -9.81
CA GLU A 117 8.27 -19.41 -11.24
C GLU A 117 8.65 -18.01 -11.72
N LEU A 118 8.40 -17.00 -10.89
CA LEU A 118 8.64 -15.59 -11.20
C LEU A 118 10.14 -15.28 -11.14
N THR A 119 10.73 -14.91 -12.27
CA THR A 119 12.10 -14.42 -12.31
C THR A 119 12.22 -13.05 -11.65
N VAL A 120 13.45 -12.70 -11.23
CA VAL A 120 13.72 -11.38 -10.64
C VAL A 120 13.43 -10.26 -11.65
N SER A 121 13.71 -10.45 -12.93
CA SER A 121 13.40 -9.49 -14.00
C SER A 121 11.89 -9.27 -14.13
N GLU A 122 11.10 -10.34 -14.17
CA GLU A 122 9.65 -10.22 -14.24
C GLU A 122 9.07 -9.54 -13.00
N LEU A 123 9.62 -9.80 -11.81
CA LEU A 123 9.22 -9.09 -10.59
C LEU A 123 9.54 -7.58 -10.66
N ILE A 124 10.70 -7.20 -11.20
CA ILE A 124 11.09 -5.79 -11.42
C ILE A 124 10.11 -5.11 -12.38
N ASP A 125 9.80 -5.76 -13.49
CA ASP A 125 8.88 -5.24 -14.50
C ASP A 125 7.45 -5.13 -13.93
N LEU A 126 6.99 -6.16 -13.23
CA LEU A 126 5.68 -6.19 -12.56
C LEU A 126 5.54 -5.05 -11.54
N VAL A 127 6.57 -4.78 -10.74
CA VAL A 127 6.56 -3.66 -9.79
C VAL A 127 6.56 -2.32 -10.53
N SER A 128 7.31 -2.21 -11.64
CA SER A 128 7.33 -1.01 -12.50
C SER A 128 5.97 -0.73 -13.13
N TYR A 129 5.22 -1.76 -13.53
CA TYR A 129 3.84 -1.64 -14.00
C TYR A 129 2.86 -1.20 -12.90
N LEU A 130 2.96 -1.78 -11.70
CA LEU A 130 2.00 -1.54 -10.62
C LEU A 130 2.22 -0.23 -9.87
N GLN A 131 3.47 0.19 -9.65
CA GLN A 131 3.76 1.32 -8.77
C GLN A 131 3.09 2.64 -9.21
N PRO A 132 3.08 3.02 -10.50
CA PRO A 132 2.44 4.25 -10.97
C PRO A 132 0.91 4.27 -10.74
N LYS A 133 0.29 3.11 -10.49
CA LYS A 133 -1.15 2.99 -10.22
C LYS A 133 -1.51 3.47 -8.82
N TYR A 134 -0.54 3.62 -7.92
CA TYR A 134 -0.73 4.11 -6.56
C TYR A 134 -0.48 5.62 -6.50
N LYS A 135 -1.52 6.37 -6.16
CA LYS A 135 -1.44 7.83 -6.00
C LYS A 135 -1.48 8.18 -4.52
N VAL A 136 -0.63 9.13 -4.12
CA VAL A 136 -0.72 9.73 -2.79
C VAL A 136 -1.75 10.85 -2.85
N MET A 137 -2.79 10.75 -2.04
CA MET A 137 -3.66 11.89 -1.80
C MET A 137 -3.22 12.59 -0.53
N PRO A 138 -2.97 13.91 -0.57
CA PRO A 138 -2.70 14.66 0.65
C PRO A 138 -3.88 14.50 1.62
N TYR A 139 -3.57 14.33 2.90
CA TYR A 139 -4.59 14.18 3.92
C TYR A 139 -5.52 15.40 3.91
N ARG A 140 -6.80 15.19 3.60
CA ARG A 140 -7.80 16.24 3.71
C ARG A 140 -8.16 16.36 5.19
N THR A 141 -7.69 17.42 5.84
CA THR A 141 -8.10 17.75 7.20
C THR A 141 -9.61 17.90 7.24
N THR A 142 -10.26 17.39 8.29
CA THR A 142 -11.69 17.63 8.53
C THR A 142 -11.96 19.12 8.53
N ASP A 143 -12.80 19.59 7.60
CA ASP A 143 -13.27 20.97 7.59
C ASP A 143 -14.34 21.10 8.70
N TYR A 144 -13.92 21.54 9.89
CA TYR A 144 -14.80 21.80 11.02
C TYR A 144 -15.61 23.10 10.80
N ARG A 145 -16.44 23.17 9.76
CA ARG A 145 -17.37 24.31 9.54
C ARG A 145 -18.32 24.54 10.72
N LEU A 146 -18.57 23.51 11.53
CA LEU A 146 -19.40 23.61 12.74
C LEU A 146 -18.81 24.54 13.82
N TYR A 147 -17.50 24.79 13.83
CA TYR A 147 -16.90 25.77 14.75
C TYR A 147 -17.07 27.21 14.27
N GLN A 148 -17.03 27.45 12.96
CA GLN A 148 -17.21 28.79 12.37
C GLN A 148 -18.64 29.31 12.54
N LEU A 149 -19.64 28.43 12.59
CA LEU A 149 -21.05 28.79 12.83
C LEU A 149 -21.39 29.03 14.32
N ARG A 150 -20.45 28.77 15.25
CA ARG A 150 -20.62 28.96 16.70
C ARG A 150 -19.66 30.01 17.26
N ILE A 151 -19.18 30.94 16.44
CA ILE A 151 -18.68 32.20 16.99
C ILE A 151 -19.92 33.10 17.13
N PRO A 152 -20.38 33.41 18.37
CA PRO A 152 -21.42 34.40 18.54
C PRO A 152 -20.86 35.74 18.05
N GLU A 153 -21.65 36.47 17.26
CA GLU A 153 -21.37 37.82 16.75
C GLU A 153 -20.87 38.79 17.86
N LYS A 154 -21.23 38.49 19.12
CA LYS A 154 -20.85 39.21 20.34
C LYS A 154 -19.35 39.24 20.71
N MET A 155 -18.46 38.51 20.04
CA MET A 155 -17.01 38.61 20.29
C MET A 155 -16.28 39.57 19.34
N ALA A 156 -16.99 40.17 18.36
CA ALA A 156 -16.40 41.15 17.43
C ALA A 156 -16.51 42.62 17.92
N GLU A 157 -17.35 42.93 18.91
CA GLU A 157 -17.60 44.31 19.38
C GLU A 157 -16.76 44.75 20.60
N ASN A 158 -15.92 43.89 21.17
CA ASN A 158 -15.18 44.21 22.40
C ASN A 158 -13.66 44.38 22.21
N ASN A 159 -13.24 44.83 21.03
CA ASN A 159 -11.84 45.20 20.75
C ASN A 159 -11.72 46.66 20.30
N ASP A 160 -12.35 47.58 21.04
CA ASP A 160 -12.01 49.01 21.07
C ASP A 160 -11.55 49.41 22.47
#